data_AF-A0A956U258-F1
#
_entry.id   AF-A0A956U258-F1
#
_cell.length_a   1.000
_cell.length_b   1.000
_cell.length_c   1.000
_cell.angle_alpha   90.00
_cell.angle_beta   90.00
_cell.angle_gamma   90.00
#
_symmetry.space_group_name_H-M   'P 1'
#
loop_
_entity.id
_entity.type
_entity.pdbx_description
1 polymer ?
#
loop_
_entity_poly.entity_id
_entity_poly.type
_entity_poly.pdbx_seq_one_letter_code
_entity_poly.pdbx_strand_id
1 'polypeptide(L)'
;MADAEAALQAAKDAGAEGLPEYQAAEELIEQARQMMAAGNKDAARALLEEARFKAIEAEGKAKNQAYAQTVDVDAAEESLQNLSPAGSQYGLVDVFFDFDQAGIRYDAKPVLDQNASIIRSSGNKFQVVVVEGYCDVRGTEEYNLALGQRRADSAANYLIGLGVSPSKVQAVSRGETDQFAMGSSEYDYQQNRRAHFVPAVGSPSF
;
A
#
# COMPACT_ATOMS: atom_id res chain seq x y z
N MET A 1 -24.59 -0.97 11.02
CA MET A 1 -24.29 -0.19 12.24
C MET A 1 -23.12 -0.84 12.97
N ALA A 2 -23.31 -2.05 13.52
CA ALA A 2 -22.29 -2.74 14.30
C ALA A 2 -20.91 -2.84 13.62
N ASP A 3 -20.85 -3.16 12.33
CA ASP A 3 -19.57 -3.31 11.61
C ASP A 3 -18.80 -2.00 11.44
N ALA A 4 -19.51 -0.87 11.28
CA ALA A 4 -18.89 0.45 11.14
C ALA A 4 -18.44 1.00 12.49
N GLU A 5 -19.25 0.81 13.54
CA GLU A 5 -18.91 1.19 14.91
C GLU A 5 -17.72 0.36 15.44
N ALA A 6 -17.67 -0.94 15.12
CA ALA A 6 -16.52 -1.79 15.46
C ALA A 6 -15.23 -1.33 14.76
N ALA A 7 -15.32 -0.95 13.48
CA ALA A 7 -14.16 -0.40 12.76
C ALA A 7 -13.72 0.96 13.35
N LEU A 8 -14.65 1.84 13.72
CA LEU A 8 -14.33 3.12 14.36
C LEU A 8 -13.67 2.91 15.73
N GLN A 9 -14.15 1.94 16.52
CA GLN A 9 -13.53 1.61 17.80
C GLN A 9 -12.11 1.05 17.61
N ALA A 10 -11.89 0.18 16.61
CA ALA A 10 -10.55 -0.33 16.30
C ALA A 10 -9.59 0.80 15.88
N ALA A 11 -10.08 1.78 15.12
CA ALA A 11 -9.31 2.97 14.77
C ALA A 11 -8.97 3.83 16.00
N LYS A 12 -9.92 4.00 16.92
CA LYS A 12 -9.71 4.69 18.19
C LYS A 12 -8.65 4.01 19.05
N ASP A 13 -8.74 2.69 19.19
CA ASP A 13 -7.78 1.87 19.95
C ASP A 13 -6.37 1.95 19.34
N ALA A 14 -6.27 2.20 18.03
CA ALA A 14 -5.02 2.47 17.34
C ALA A 14 -4.49 3.91 17.50
N GLY A 15 -5.23 4.81 18.17
CA GLY A 15 -4.85 6.21 18.34
C GLY A 15 -5.18 7.11 17.14
N ALA A 16 -6.12 6.73 16.29
CA ALA A 16 -6.46 7.43 15.05
C ALA A 16 -7.26 8.73 15.25
N GLU A 17 -7.59 9.14 16.48
CA GLU A 17 -8.52 10.24 16.78
C GLU A 17 -8.09 11.60 16.19
N GLY A 18 -6.79 11.80 15.95
CA GLY A 18 -6.24 12.99 15.31
C GLY A 18 -6.28 12.99 13.78
N LEU A 19 -6.72 11.90 13.15
CA LEU A 19 -6.73 11.75 11.70
C LEU A 19 -8.05 12.25 11.09
N PRO A 20 -8.00 12.94 9.93
CA PRO A 20 -9.21 13.43 9.27
C PRO A 20 -10.15 12.29 8.84
N GLU A 21 -9.62 11.11 8.56
CA GLU A 21 -10.40 9.93 8.18
C GLU A 21 -11.21 9.38 9.36
N TYR A 22 -10.66 9.45 10.58
CA TYR A 22 -11.39 9.06 11.79
C TYR A 22 -12.57 10.01 12.04
N GLN A 23 -12.32 11.31 11.92
CA GLN A 23 -13.36 12.35 12.10
C GLN A 23 -14.48 12.23 11.06
N ALA A 24 -14.11 11.98 9.80
CA ALA A 24 -15.08 11.74 8.73
C ALA A 24 -15.90 10.47 8.96
N ALA A 25 -15.28 9.38 9.45
CA ALA A 25 -16.00 8.16 9.80
C ALA A 25 -17.01 8.39 10.92
N GLU A 26 -16.63 9.13 11.96
CA GLU A 26 -17.53 9.50 13.07
C GLU A 26 -18.74 10.31 12.59
N GLU A 27 -18.52 11.30 11.73
CA GLU A 27 -19.58 12.12 11.16
C GLU A 27 -20.57 11.30 10.32
N LEU A 28 -20.06 10.40 9.48
CA LEU A 28 -20.89 9.53 8.63
C LEU A 28 -21.74 8.55 9.45
N ILE A 29 -21.24 8.03 10.57
CA ILE A 29 -22.03 7.18 11.48
C ILE A 29 -23.19 7.98 12.09
N GLU A 30 -22.95 9.24 12.47
CA GLU A 30 -23.99 10.09 13.04
C GLU A 30 -25.05 10.45 11.99
N GLN A 31 -24.62 10.77 10.76
CA GLN A 31 -25.54 10.99 9.63
C GLN A 31 -26.37 9.72 9.35
N ALA A 32 -25.76 8.53 9.38
CA ALA A 32 -26.48 7.28 9.21
C ALA A 32 -27.53 7.04 10.30
N ARG A 33 -27.23 7.40 11.55
CA ARG A 33 -28.17 7.33 12.68
C ARG A 33 -29.39 8.23 12.45
N GLN A 34 -29.18 9.44 11.94
CA GLN A 34 -30.27 10.35 11.55
C GLN A 34 -31.12 9.78 10.41
N MET A 35 -30.48 9.20 9.38
CA MET A 35 -31.20 8.57 8.26
C MET A 35 -32.03 7.36 8.70
N MET A 36 -31.52 6.55 9.64
CA MET A 36 -32.30 5.46 10.24
C MET A 36 -33.49 5.97 11.04
N ALA A 37 -33.33 7.04 11.82
CA ALA A 37 -34.42 7.66 12.57
C ALA A 37 -35.49 8.26 11.63
N ALA A 38 -35.08 8.78 10.48
CA ALA A 38 -35.97 9.24 9.41
C ALA A 38 -36.62 8.10 8.60
N GLY A 39 -36.32 6.83 8.91
CA GLY A 39 -36.83 5.66 8.21
C GLY A 39 -36.16 5.37 6.86
N ASN A 40 -35.15 6.15 6.47
CA ASN A 40 -34.40 5.96 5.24
C ASN A 40 -33.23 4.98 5.44
N LYS A 41 -33.58 3.69 5.45
CA LYS A 41 -32.62 2.60 5.74
C LYS A 41 -31.56 2.42 4.65
N ASP A 42 -31.89 2.70 3.40
CA ASP A 42 -30.96 2.53 2.27
C ASP A 42 -29.87 3.61 2.29
N ALA A 43 -30.24 4.86 2.53
CA ALA A 43 -29.26 5.94 2.71
C ALA A 43 -28.38 5.71 3.95
N ALA A 44 -28.97 5.24 5.05
CA ALA A 44 -28.19 4.88 6.24
C ALA A 44 -27.18 3.77 5.97
N ARG A 45 -27.54 2.76 5.18
CA ARG A 45 -26.63 1.67 4.83
C ARG A 45 -25.43 2.16 4.02
N ALA A 46 -25.64 3.02 3.03
CA ALA A 46 -24.56 3.58 2.22
C ALA A 46 -23.56 4.40 3.07
N LEU A 47 -24.08 5.26 3.94
CA LEU A 47 -23.26 6.05 4.86
C LEU A 47 -22.44 5.17 5.82
N LEU A 48 -22.99 4.03 6.25
CA LEU A 48 -22.28 3.10 7.13
C LEU A 48 -21.18 2.31 6.41
N GLU A 49 -21.38 1.97 5.15
CA GLU A 49 -20.31 1.35 4.34
C GLU A 49 -19.15 2.33 4.13
N GLU A 50 -19.46 3.60 3.83
CA GLU A 50 -18.45 4.65 3.70
C GLU A 50 -17.73 4.92 5.03
N ALA A 51 -18.47 5.03 6.13
CA ALA A 51 -17.90 5.20 7.47
C ALA A 51 -16.95 4.06 7.85
N ARG A 52 -17.35 2.82 7.56
CA ARG A 52 -16.51 1.64 7.83
C ARG A 52 -15.19 1.72 7.06
N PHE A 53 -15.23 2.13 5.80
CA PHE A 53 -14.03 2.28 4.99
C PHE A 53 -13.07 3.33 5.59
N LYS A 54 -13.63 4.50 5.94
CA LYS A 54 -12.87 5.61 6.54
C LYS A 54 -12.25 5.23 7.89
N ALA A 55 -12.95 4.47 8.72
CA ALA A 55 -12.43 3.98 9.98
C ALA A 55 -11.26 3.00 9.79
N ILE A 56 -11.37 2.05 8.84
CA ILE A 56 -10.28 1.11 8.52
C ILE A 56 -9.05 1.87 8.00
N GLU A 57 -9.26 2.89 7.15
CA GLU A 57 -8.20 3.75 6.65
C GLU A 57 -7.48 4.49 7.80
N ALA A 58 -8.24 5.03 8.75
CA ALA A 58 -7.70 5.73 9.91
C ALA A 58 -6.92 4.78 10.85
N GLU A 59 -7.44 3.58 11.10
CA GLU A 59 -6.77 2.54 11.89
C GLU A 59 -5.41 2.17 11.28
N GLY A 60 -5.37 1.89 9.97
CA GLY A 60 -4.14 1.55 9.26
C GLY A 60 -3.10 2.67 9.35
N LYS A 61 -3.52 3.91 9.12
CA LYS A 61 -2.65 5.09 9.24
C LYS A 61 -2.09 5.28 10.65
N ALA A 62 -2.92 5.11 11.68
CA ALA A 62 -2.49 5.27 13.07
C ALA A 62 -1.53 4.16 13.51
N LYS A 63 -1.81 2.90 13.16
CA LYS A 63 -0.89 1.77 13.42
C LYS A 63 0.43 1.94 12.68
N ASN A 64 0.41 2.47 11.45
CA ASN A 64 1.63 2.76 10.70
C ASN A 64 2.44 3.91 11.32
N GLN A 65 1.80 4.97 11.83
CA GLN A 65 2.48 6.04 12.54
C GLN A 65 3.11 5.53 13.85
N ALA A 66 2.40 4.69 14.60
CA ALA A 66 2.92 4.06 15.81
C ALA A 66 4.11 3.12 15.50
N TYR A 67 4.00 2.30 14.45
CA TYR A 67 5.09 1.44 13.99
C TYR A 67 6.31 2.27 13.58
N ALA A 68 6.13 3.31 12.77
CA ALA A 68 7.18 4.23 12.31
C ALA A 68 7.94 4.92 13.46
N GLN A 69 7.32 5.11 14.63
CA GLN A 69 7.97 5.66 15.83
C GLN A 69 8.77 4.61 16.63
N THR A 70 8.57 3.32 16.36
CA THR A 70 9.25 2.21 17.05
C THR A 70 10.35 1.54 16.22
N VAL A 71 10.44 1.84 14.92
CA VAL A 71 11.47 1.26 14.06
C VAL A 71 12.78 2.00 14.27
N ASP A 72 13.75 1.30 14.86
CA ASP A 72 15.16 1.67 14.79
C ASP A 72 15.61 1.43 13.35
N VAL A 73 15.91 2.51 12.62
CA VAL A 73 16.18 2.51 11.17
C VAL A 73 17.31 1.55 10.79
N ASP A 74 18.24 1.28 11.71
CA ASP A 74 19.38 0.39 11.50
C ASP A 74 18.99 -1.10 11.52
N ALA A 75 17.94 -1.50 12.25
CA ALA A 75 17.49 -2.89 12.33
C ALA A 75 16.56 -3.31 11.17
N ALA A 76 15.91 -2.34 10.53
CA ALA A 76 15.07 -2.57 9.36
C ALA A 76 15.90 -2.98 8.13
N GLU A 77 17.10 -2.42 7.95
CA GLU A 77 18.03 -2.78 6.86
C GLU A 77 18.41 -4.27 6.88
N GLU A 78 18.55 -4.87 8.07
CA GLU A 78 18.98 -6.26 8.23
C GLU A 78 17.87 -7.26 7.93
N SER A 79 16.61 -6.91 8.20
CA SER A 79 15.44 -7.77 7.92
C SER A 79 14.99 -7.74 6.45
N LEU A 80 15.25 -6.63 5.74
CA LEU A 80 14.89 -6.48 4.32
C LEU A 80 15.73 -7.37 3.38
N GLN A 81 16.89 -7.85 3.82
CA GLN A 81 17.76 -8.73 3.01
C GLN A 81 17.18 -10.15 2.82
N ASN A 82 16.22 -10.58 3.65
CA ASN A 82 15.77 -11.99 3.70
C ASN A 82 14.43 -12.29 3.00
N LEU A 83 13.81 -11.31 2.33
CA LEU A 83 12.57 -11.49 1.55
C LEU A 83 12.87 -11.32 0.05
N SER A 84 13.24 -12.40 -0.64
CA SER A 84 13.65 -12.34 -2.06
C SER A 84 12.57 -12.83 -3.03
N PRO A 85 12.14 -11.97 -3.97
CA PRO A 85 12.09 -12.29 -5.39
C PRO A 85 13.11 -11.44 -6.18
N ALA A 86 13.20 -11.66 -7.50
CA ALA A 86 14.30 -11.33 -8.43
C ALA A 86 14.95 -9.91 -8.38
N GLY A 87 14.33 -8.91 -7.76
CA GLY A 87 14.92 -7.59 -7.49
C GLY A 87 16.04 -7.58 -6.44
N SER A 88 16.01 -8.54 -5.49
CA SER A 88 16.94 -8.58 -4.35
C SER A 88 18.40 -8.78 -4.77
N GLN A 89 18.66 -9.49 -5.87
CA GLN A 89 20.01 -9.69 -6.40
C GLN A 89 20.70 -8.37 -6.82
N TYR A 90 19.91 -7.33 -7.07
CA TYR A 90 20.36 -6.00 -7.47
C TYR A 90 20.21 -4.97 -6.35
N GLY A 91 19.83 -5.42 -5.14
CA GLY A 91 19.57 -4.55 -3.99
C GLY A 91 18.28 -3.74 -4.10
N LEU A 92 17.41 -4.05 -5.06
CA LEU A 92 16.09 -3.42 -5.13
C LEU A 92 15.14 -4.15 -4.18
N VAL A 93 14.45 -3.38 -3.36
CA VAL A 93 13.62 -3.89 -2.26
C VAL A 93 12.15 -3.53 -2.51
N ASP A 94 11.26 -4.46 -2.16
CA ASP A 94 9.81 -4.27 -2.33
C ASP A 94 9.26 -3.23 -1.35
N VAL A 95 8.19 -2.57 -1.76
CA VAL A 95 7.47 -1.63 -0.90
C VAL A 95 6.04 -2.08 -0.72
N PHE A 96 5.50 -1.88 0.48
CA PHE A 96 4.18 -2.35 0.84
C PHE A 96 3.15 -1.22 0.87
N PHE A 97 1.88 -1.59 0.81
CA PHE A 97 0.74 -0.67 0.81
C PHE A 97 -0.29 -1.09 1.85
N ASP A 98 -1.06 -0.10 2.30
CA ASP A 98 -2.20 -0.34 3.17
C ASP A 98 -3.37 -0.95 2.40
N PHE A 99 -4.29 -1.55 3.15
CA PHE A 99 -5.50 -2.13 2.58
C PHE A 99 -6.28 -1.09 1.79
N ASP A 100 -6.61 -1.46 0.55
CA ASP A 100 -7.30 -0.61 -0.43
C ASP A 100 -6.66 0.76 -0.74
N GLN A 101 -5.37 0.91 -0.44
CA GLN A 101 -4.63 2.14 -0.68
C GLN A 101 -3.53 1.95 -1.72
N ALA A 102 -3.25 3.03 -2.45
CA ALA A 102 -2.12 3.13 -3.38
C ALA A 102 -1.14 4.27 -3.00
N GLY A 103 -1.35 4.93 -1.85
CA GLY A 103 -0.43 5.95 -1.36
C GLY A 103 0.88 5.35 -0.85
N ILE A 104 2.00 6.04 -1.09
CA ILE A 104 3.30 5.64 -0.56
C ILE A 104 3.30 5.83 0.97
N ARG A 105 3.42 4.71 1.69
CA ARG A 105 3.56 4.71 3.15
C ARG A 105 4.86 5.40 3.58
N TYR A 106 4.90 5.87 4.83
CA TYR A 106 6.07 6.57 5.36
C TYR A 106 7.32 5.67 5.42
N ASP A 107 7.15 4.40 5.79
CA ASP A 107 8.20 3.38 5.85
C ASP A 107 8.70 2.95 4.46
N ALA A 108 7.86 3.06 3.43
CA ALA A 108 8.25 2.79 2.05
C ALA A 108 9.15 3.87 1.44
N LYS A 109 9.10 5.11 1.95
CA LYS A 109 9.91 6.23 1.42
C LYS A 109 11.42 5.98 1.45
N PRO A 110 12.05 5.63 2.59
CA PRO A 110 13.49 5.37 2.62
C PRO A 110 13.90 4.23 1.69
N VAL A 111 13.04 3.21 1.54
CA VAL A 111 13.26 2.10 0.60
C VAL A 111 13.23 2.59 -0.85
N LEU A 112 12.26 3.43 -1.20
CA LEU A 112 12.19 4.04 -2.53
C LEU A 112 13.37 4.99 -2.79
N ASP A 113 13.82 5.72 -1.79
CA ASP A 113 14.99 6.60 -1.88
C ASP A 113 16.26 5.77 -2.20
N GLN A 114 16.43 4.63 -1.52
CA GLN A 114 17.50 3.66 -1.79
C GLN A 114 17.37 3.07 -3.19
N ASN A 115 16.20 2.55 -3.56
CA ASN A 115 15.94 2.01 -4.90
C ASN A 115 16.25 3.06 -5.99
N ALA A 116 15.83 4.31 -5.81
CA ALA A 116 16.13 5.38 -6.75
C ALA A 116 17.64 5.62 -6.89
N SER A 117 18.38 5.59 -5.78
CA SER A 117 19.84 5.70 -5.80
C SER A 117 20.50 4.56 -6.58
N ILE A 118 20.05 3.32 -6.36
CA ILE A 118 20.53 2.14 -7.08
C ILE A 118 20.22 2.25 -8.58
N ILE A 119 18.99 2.64 -8.95
CA ILE A 119 18.59 2.77 -10.35
C ILE A 119 19.41 3.87 -11.04
N ARG A 120 19.61 5.03 -10.42
CA ARG A 120 20.43 6.11 -11.00
C ARG A 120 21.90 5.71 -11.16
N SER A 121 22.46 5.02 -10.18
CA SER A 121 23.87 4.58 -10.21
C SER A 121 24.11 3.35 -11.11
N SER A 122 23.06 2.63 -11.50
CA SER A 122 23.16 1.46 -12.37
C SER A 122 23.62 1.78 -13.80
N GLY A 123 23.49 3.04 -14.25
CA GLY A 123 23.86 3.48 -15.59
C GLY A 123 23.10 2.72 -16.69
N ASN A 124 23.84 1.99 -17.53
CA ASN A 124 23.28 1.18 -18.62
C ASN A 124 23.04 -0.29 -18.24
N LYS A 125 23.34 -0.69 -17.00
CA LYS A 125 23.10 -2.07 -16.54
C LYS A 125 21.61 -2.40 -16.52
N PHE A 126 20.78 -1.48 -16.04
CA PHE A 126 19.32 -1.59 -16.14
C PHE A 126 18.86 -0.84 -17.37
N GLN A 127 18.32 -1.57 -18.35
CA GLN A 127 17.69 -0.94 -19.52
C GLN A 127 16.41 -0.22 -19.10
N VAL A 128 15.60 -0.91 -18.31
CA VAL A 128 14.38 -0.40 -17.66
C VAL A 128 14.18 -1.15 -16.34
N VAL A 129 13.52 -0.55 -15.37
CA VAL A 129 13.01 -1.21 -14.16
C VAL A 129 11.49 -1.24 -14.24
N VAL A 130 10.93 -2.44 -14.25
CA VAL A 130 9.49 -2.66 -14.21
C VAL A 130 9.07 -2.70 -12.75
N VAL A 131 8.16 -1.80 -12.39
CA VAL A 131 7.49 -1.75 -11.09
C VAL A 131 6.19 -2.52 -11.22
N GLU A 132 6.11 -3.69 -10.60
CA GLU A 132 4.97 -4.59 -10.64
C GLU A 132 4.12 -4.39 -9.39
N GLY A 133 2.89 -3.90 -9.56
CA GLY A 133 1.96 -3.65 -8.46
C GLY A 133 1.03 -4.83 -8.19
N TYR A 134 0.93 -5.24 -6.93
CA TYR A 134 0.15 -6.39 -6.47
C TYR A 134 -0.92 -6.00 -5.46
N CYS A 135 -1.96 -6.82 -5.40
CA CYS A 135 -3.05 -6.75 -4.44
C CYS A 135 -3.22 -8.06 -3.68
N ASP A 136 -3.91 -7.98 -2.54
CA ASP A 136 -4.42 -9.18 -1.90
C ASP A 136 -5.68 -9.68 -2.63
N VAL A 137 -6.09 -10.92 -2.34
CA VAL A 137 -7.18 -11.64 -3.05
C VAL A 137 -8.58 -11.09 -2.82
N ARG A 138 -8.72 -10.09 -1.95
CA ARG A 138 -10.04 -9.58 -1.61
C ARG A 138 -10.44 -8.58 -2.69
N GLY A 139 -11.60 -8.80 -3.31
CA GLY A 139 -12.13 -7.90 -4.35
C GLY A 139 -12.50 -8.64 -5.62
N THR A 140 -12.75 -7.88 -6.68
CA THR A 140 -12.87 -8.43 -8.04
C THR A 140 -11.52 -8.33 -8.75
N GLU A 141 -11.28 -9.22 -9.70
CA GLU A 141 -10.04 -9.22 -10.49
C GLU A 141 -9.81 -7.87 -11.17
N GLU A 142 -10.85 -7.28 -11.77
CA GLU A 142 -10.77 -5.98 -12.45
C GLU A 142 -10.42 -4.85 -11.47
N TYR A 143 -10.99 -4.90 -10.26
CA TYR A 143 -10.67 -3.93 -9.22
C TYR A 143 -9.23 -4.05 -8.77
N ASN A 144 -8.77 -5.28 -8.50
CA ASN A 144 -7.41 -5.54 -8.06
C ASN A 144 -6.38 -5.23 -9.14
N LEU A 145 -6.71 -5.44 -10.42
CA LEU A 145 -5.89 -5.00 -11.54
C LEU A 145 -5.75 -3.47 -11.56
N ALA A 146 -6.84 -2.73 -11.37
CA ALA A 146 -6.79 -1.28 -11.31
C ALA A 146 -6.02 -0.75 -10.08
N LEU A 147 -6.24 -1.34 -8.90
CA LEU A 147 -5.54 -0.96 -7.67
C LEU A 147 -4.04 -1.27 -7.74
N GLY A 148 -3.68 -2.43 -8.29
CA GLY A 148 -2.29 -2.80 -8.54
C GLY A 148 -1.61 -1.81 -9.48
N GLN A 149 -2.30 -1.35 -10.53
CA GLN A 149 -1.76 -0.33 -11.43
C GLN A 149 -1.50 0.98 -10.70
N ARG A 150 -2.46 1.45 -9.89
CA ARG A 150 -2.28 2.67 -9.07
C ARG A 150 -1.09 2.57 -8.12
N ARG A 151 -0.85 1.40 -7.51
CA ARG A 151 0.30 1.16 -6.63
C ARG A 151 1.62 1.23 -7.39
N ALA A 152 1.69 0.57 -8.55
CA ALA A 152 2.86 0.61 -9.41
C ALA A 152 3.15 2.05 -9.89
N ASP A 153 2.11 2.77 -10.32
CA ASP A 153 2.22 4.16 -10.76
C ASP A 153 2.69 5.07 -9.63
N SER A 154 2.16 4.93 -8.41
CA SER A 154 2.60 5.70 -7.25
C SER A 154 4.08 5.51 -6.96
N ALA A 155 4.56 4.27 -6.95
CA ALA A 155 5.98 3.98 -6.72
C ALA A 155 6.86 4.49 -7.86
N ALA A 156 6.45 4.29 -9.12
CA ALA A 156 7.17 4.80 -10.29
C ALA A 156 7.26 6.33 -10.30
N ASN A 157 6.14 7.02 -10.04
CA ASN A 157 6.10 8.49 -9.96
C ASN A 157 6.98 9.02 -8.83
N TYR A 158 7.01 8.34 -7.69
CA TYR A 158 7.91 8.70 -6.59
C TYR A 158 9.38 8.58 -7.00
N LEU A 159 9.78 7.47 -7.63
CA LEU A 159 11.14 7.28 -8.17
C LEU A 159 11.52 8.38 -9.20
N ILE A 160 10.59 8.73 -10.09
CA ILE A 160 10.77 9.81 -11.06
C ILE A 160 10.96 11.16 -10.36
N GLY A 161 10.17 11.43 -9.31
CA GLY A 161 10.30 12.63 -8.48
C GLY A 161 11.67 12.74 -7.79
N LEU A 162 12.32 11.61 -7.51
CA LEU A 162 13.70 11.53 -7.01
C LEU A 162 14.77 11.63 -8.12
N GLY A 163 14.37 11.93 -9.35
CA GLY A 163 15.30 12.12 -10.47
C GLY A 163 15.69 10.85 -11.22
N VAL A 164 14.96 9.74 -11.05
CA VAL A 164 15.08 8.61 -11.99
C VAL A 164 14.46 9.02 -13.34
N SER A 165 15.13 8.73 -14.45
CA SER A 165 14.58 9.04 -15.78
C SER A 165 13.25 8.30 -16.00
N PRO A 166 12.19 8.96 -16.50
CA PRO A 166 10.93 8.28 -16.85
C PRO A 166 11.12 7.14 -17.85
N SER A 167 12.12 7.22 -18.74
CA SER A 167 12.44 6.14 -19.69
C SER A 167 13.07 4.89 -19.03
N LYS A 168 13.50 4.99 -17.78
CA LYS A 168 14.12 3.90 -17.02
C LYS A 168 13.13 3.18 -16.10
N VAL A 169 11.88 3.63 -16.01
CA VAL A 169 10.87 3.06 -15.10
C VAL A 169 9.58 2.81 -15.86
N GLN A 170 8.99 1.63 -15.67
CA GLN A 170 7.71 1.26 -16.24
C GLN A 170 6.81 0.67 -15.16
N ALA A 171 5.56 1.10 -15.06
CA ALA A 171 4.60 0.57 -14.10
C ALA A 171 3.66 -0.43 -14.76
N VAL A 172 3.48 -1.60 -14.13
CA VAL A 172 2.59 -2.67 -14.60
C VAL A 172 1.82 -3.25 -13.41
N SER A 173 0.54 -3.54 -13.59
CA SER A 173 -0.25 -4.26 -12.60
C SER A 173 -0.19 -5.76 -12.78
N ARG A 174 -0.09 -6.48 -11.67
CA ARG A 174 -0.29 -7.93 -11.57
C ARG A 174 -1.61 -8.29 -10.87
N GLY A 175 -2.37 -7.30 -10.40
CA GLY A 175 -3.62 -7.55 -9.69
C GLY A 175 -3.42 -8.46 -8.48
N GLU A 176 -4.31 -9.43 -8.29
CA GLU A 176 -4.24 -10.43 -7.23
C GLU A 176 -3.49 -11.72 -7.63
N THR A 177 -2.90 -11.75 -8.83
CA THR A 177 -2.16 -12.93 -9.31
C THR A 177 -0.79 -13.00 -8.66
N ASP A 178 -0.19 -14.21 -8.66
CA ASP A 178 1.17 -14.45 -8.15
C ASP A 178 1.36 -13.98 -6.69
N GLN A 179 0.44 -14.40 -5.80
CA GLN A 179 0.52 -14.17 -4.37
C GLN A 179 1.87 -14.62 -3.81
N PHE A 180 2.49 -13.74 -3.05
CA PHE A 180 3.74 -14.00 -2.35
C PHE A 180 3.50 -14.82 -1.09
N ALA A 181 2.48 -14.47 -0.32
CA ALA A 181 2.03 -15.24 0.84
C ALA A 181 0.69 -15.91 0.51
N MET A 182 0.68 -17.25 0.58
CA MET A 182 -0.52 -18.05 0.37
C MET A 182 -1.23 -18.22 1.71
N GLY A 183 -2.38 -17.55 1.88
CA GLY A 183 -3.15 -17.63 3.11
C GLY A 183 -4.26 -16.59 3.17
N SER A 184 -5.00 -16.59 4.29
CA SER A 184 -6.16 -15.73 4.50
C SER A 184 -6.08 -14.90 5.77
N SER A 185 -4.90 -14.82 6.39
CA SER A 185 -4.65 -13.94 7.53
C SER A 185 -4.29 -12.53 7.06
N GLU A 186 -4.45 -11.54 7.93
CA GLU A 186 -4.05 -10.16 7.60
C GLU A 186 -2.55 -10.03 7.34
N TYR A 187 -1.73 -10.91 7.95
CA TYR A 187 -0.31 -11.02 7.63
C TYR A 187 -0.10 -11.40 6.17
N ASP A 188 -0.80 -12.44 5.68
CA ASP A 188 -0.67 -12.91 4.29
C ASP A 188 -1.13 -11.82 3.30
N TYR A 189 -2.25 -11.18 3.62
CA TYR A 189 -2.76 -10.08 2.80
C TYR A 189 -1.77 -8.92 2.74
N GLN A 190 -1.14 -8.55 3.86
CA GLN A 190 -0.16 -7.46 3.88
C GLN A 190 1.06 -7.73 2.99
N GLN A 191 1.55 -8.97 2.94
CA GLN A 191 2.67 -9.35 2.06
C GLN A 191 2.30 -9.26 0.57
N ASN A 192 1.01 -9.42 0.24
CA ASN A 192 0.52 -9.36 -1.13
C ASN A 192 0.22 -7.94 -1.61
N ARG A 193 0.02 -6.98 -0.70
CA ARG A 193 -0.13 -5.55 -1.03
C ARG A 193 1.22 -4.88 -1.21
N ARG A 194 1.87 -5.10 -2.36
CA ARG A 194 3.23 -4.60 -2.61
C ARG A 194 3.46 -4.05 -4.01
N ALA A 195 4.55 -3.31 -4.19
CA ALA A 195 5.19 -3.09 -5.48
C ALA A 195 6.56 -3.78 -5.49
N HIS A 196 6.75 -4.63 -6.49
CA HIS A 196 7.98 -5.38 -6.74
C HIS A 196 8.79 -4.73 -7.86
N PHE A 197 10.11 -4.72 -7.75
CA PHE A 197 10.99 -4.04 -8.70
C PHE A 197 11.83 -5.03 -9.50
N VAL A 198 11.53 -5.13 -10.79
CA VAL A 198 12.19 -6.07 -11.72
C VAL A 198 13.05 -5.30 -12.72
N PRO A 199 14.39 -5.28 -12.55
CA PRO A 199 15.26 -4.65 -13.52
C PRO A 199 15.44 -5.54 -14.75
N ALA A 200 15.15 -4.99 -15.93
CA ALA A 200 15.51 -5.58 -17.21
C ALA A 200 17.00 -5.33 -17.47
N VAL A 201 17.82 -6.34 -17.23
CA VAL A 201 19.24 -6.30 -17.58
C VAL A 201 19.46 -6.65 -19.05
N GLY A 202 20.33 -5.90 -19.72
CA GLY A 202 20.82 -6.30 -21.04
C GLY A 202 21.65 -7.58 -20.93
N SER A 203 21.56 -8.45 -21.94
CA SER A 203 22.44 -9.62 -22.03
C SER A 203 23.89 -9.19 -21.81
N PRO A 204 24.67 -9.90 -20.97
CA PRO A 204 26.06 -9.53 -20.74
C PRO A 204 26.78 -9.54 -22.10
N SER A 205 27.30 -8.37 -22.49
CA SER A 205 28.23 -8.28 -23.61
C SER A 205 29.53 -8.89 -23.11
N PHE A 206 29.80 -10.14 -23.52
CA PHE A 206 31.09 -10.81 -23.33
C PHE A 206 32.12 -10.26 -24.33
#